data_AF-A0A9E1T934-F1
#
_entry.id   AF-A0A9E1T934-F1
#
_cell.length_a   1.000
_cell.length_b   1.000
_cell.length_c   1.000
_cell.angle_alpha   90.00
_cell.angle_beta   90.00
_cell.angle_gamma   90.00
#
_symmetry.space_group_name_H-M   'P 1'
#
loop_
_entity.id
_entity.type
_entity.pdbx_description
1 polymer ?
#
loop_
_entity_poly.entity_id
_entity_poly.type
_entity_poly.pdbx_seq_one_letter_code
_entity_poly.pdbx_strand_id
1 'polypeptide(L)'
;LLGPVRVEDLKAGDDVLTLDTGTQKIRWIGSTHRDSIDLAADPKLRPVRISAGALGEGLPAQDLLVSRQHRLLVRSPIALQMFETSEVLLPAIKLIGLEGIAIAQDVDAVEYSHILFDRHEIVCSNGAWSESLFTGPEALQAVPPASAQEIKKLFPEICESGYEPASARHIPETGKLMRKLVARHKKKNKPLYTIH
;
A
#
# COMPACT_ATOMS: atom_id res chain seq x y z
N LEU A 1 -3.30 5.24 -20.47
CA LEU A 1 -4.73 5.47 -20.08
C LEU A 1 -4.99 6.97 -19.93
N LEU A 2 -6.23 7.43 -20.20
CA LEU A 2 -6.65 8.84 -20.34
C LEU A 2 -7.28 9.44 -19.06
N GLY A 3 -6.99 8.91 -17.87
CA GLY A 3 -7.55 9.39 -16.61
C GLY A 3 -7.63 8.30 -15.54
N PRO A 4 -8.26 8.60 -14.38
CA PRO A 4 -8.49 7.62 -13.32
C PRO A 4 -9.35 6.45 -13.82
N VAL A 5 -8.97 5.23 -13.43
CA VAL A 5 -9.68 3.98 -13.74
C VAL A 5 -9.89 3.23 -12.43
N ARG A 6 -11.02 2.52 -12.31
CA ARG A 6 -11.28 1.66 -11.16
C ARG A 6 -10.30 0.49 -11.17
N VAL A 7 -9.82 0.07 -10.00
CA VAL A 7 -8.78 -0.96 -9.94
C VAL A 7 -9.29 -2.30 -10.46
N GLU A 8 -10.58 -2.59 -10.27
CA GLU A 8 -11.25 -3.80 -10.77
C GLU A 8 -11.41 -3.85 -12.30
N ASP A 9 -11.26 -2.71 -12.99
CA ASP A 9 -11.33 -2.64 -14.46
C ASP A 9 -9.94 -2.77 -15.12
N LEU A 10 -8.86 -2.77 -14.33
CA LEU A 10 -7.50 -2.90 -14.83
C LEU A 10 -7.17 -4.35 -15.19
N LYS A 11 -6.29 -4.52 -16.18
CA LYS A 11 -5.76 -5.83 -16.59
C LYS A 11 -4.26 -5.79 -16.82
N ALA A 12 -3.63 -6.98 -16.83
CA ALA A 12 -2.24 -7.10 -17.24
C ALA A 12 -2.04 -6.51 -18.65
N GLY A 13 -0.96 -5.74 -18.81
CA GLY A 13 -0.63 -4.98 -20.02
C GLY A 13 -1.11 -3.52 -20.01
N ASP A 14 -2.05 -3.16 -19.12
CA ASP A 14 -2.50 -1.78 -18.97
C ASP A 14 -1.41 -0.87 -18.42
N ASP A 15 -1.49 0.39 -18.83
CA ASP A 15 -0.52 1.44 -18.55
C ASP A 15 -0.96 2.29 -17.35
N VAL A 16 -0.25 2.18 -16.22
CA VAL A 16 -0.52 2.90 -14.97
C VAL A 16 0.55 3.93 -14.68
N LEU A 17 0.15 5.15 -14.31
CA LEU A 17 1.08 6.19 -13.87
C LEU A 17 1.70 5.80 -12.52
N THR A 18 3.03 5.77 -12.47
CA THR A 18 3.82 5.61 -11.26
C THR A 18 4.51 6.92 -10.90
N LEU A 19 4.97 7.03 -9.66
CA LEU A 19 5.57 8.25 -9.15
C LEU A 19 6.93 8.58 -9.78
N ASP A 20 7.75 7.56 -10.08
CA ASP A 20 9.18 7.76 -10.42
C ASP A 20 9.52 7.45 -11.88
N THR A 21 8.85 6.46 -12.47
CA THR A 21 9.26 5.85 -13.74
C THR A 21 8.28 6.15 -14.87
N GLY A 22 7.37 7.11 -14.66
CA GLY A 22 6.36 7.49 -15.64
C GLY A 22 5.25 6.45 -15.70
N THR A 23 4.81 6.08 -16.90
CA THR A 23 3.75 5.09 -17.07
C THR A 23 4.34 3.70 -17.25
N GLN A 24 3.92 2.76 -16.41
CA GLN A 24 4.43 1.39 -16.37
C GLN A 24 3.32 0.39 -16.68
N LYS A 25 3.71 -0.73 -17.30
CA LYS A 25 2.78 -1.82 -17.64
C LYS A 25 2.55 -2.73 -16.45
N ILE A 26 1.28 -2.96 -16.12
CA ILE A 26 0.90 -4.01 -15.17
C ILE A 26 1.37 -5.34 -15.73
N ARG A 27 2.19 -6.07 -14.98
CA ARG A 27 2.65 -7.41 -15.34
C ARG A 27 1.73 -8.50 -14.82
N TRP A 28 1.15 -8.26 -13.66
CA TRP A 28 0.17 -9.13 -13.06
C TRP A 28 -0.82 -8.32 -12.23
N ILE A 29 -2.08 -8.73 -12.25
CA ILE A 29 -3.12 -8.22 -11.38
C ILE A 29 -3.94 -9.40 -10.87
N GLY A 30 -4.25 -9.39 -9.58
CA GLY A 30 -5.16 -10.36 -8.98
C GLY A 30 -5.93 -9.74 -7.85
N SER A 31 -7.09 -10.31 -7.55
CA SER A 31 -7.92 -9.86 -6.44
C SER A 31 -8.29 -10.99 -5.49
N THR A 32 -8.67 -10.63 -4.27
CA THR A 32 -9.21 -11.57 -3.28
C THR A 32 -10.43 -10.96 -2.61
N HIS A 33 -11.57 -11.61 -2.79
CA HIS A 33 -12.82 -11.25 -2.15
C HIS A 33 -12.91 -11.86 -0.74
N ARG A 34 -13.44 -11.09 0.21
CA ARG A 34 -13.76 -11.50 1.58
C ARG A 34 -15.19 -11.08 1.89
N ASP A 35 -16.03 -12.05 2.21
CA ASP A 35 -17.42 -11.81 2.58
C ASP A 35 -17.60 -11.57 4.08
N SER A 36 -18.85 -11.42 4.54
CA SER A 36 -19.15 -11.12 5.93
C SER A 36 -18.79 -12.27 6.88
N ILE A 37 -18.82 -13.51 6.40
CA ILE A 37 -18.45 -14.70 7.17
C ILE A 37 -16.93 -14.71 7.38
N ASP A 38 -16.16 -14.47 6.32
CA ASP A 38 -14.70 -14.34 6.38
C ASP A 38 -14.29 -13.23 7.37
N LEU A 39 -14.91 -12.05 7.25
CA LEU A 39 -14.60 -10.88 8.08
C LEU A 39 -15.00 -11.06 9.56
N ALA A 40 -16.00 -11.89 9.84
CA ALA A 40 -16.38 -12.28 11.19
C ALA A 40 -15.43 -13.33 11.78
N ALA A 41 -14.99 -14.29 10.96
CA ALA A 41 -14.08 -15.35 11.37
C ALA A 41 -12.66 -14.85 11.66
N ASP A 42 -12.15 -13.92 10.84
CA ASP A 42 -10.86 -13.27 11.08
C ASP A 42 -10.97 -11.73 10.95
N PRO A 43 -11.11 -11.01 12.08
CA PRO A 43 -11.11 -9.54 12.11
C PRO A 43 -9.84 -8.89 11.55
N LYS A 44 -8.76 -9.64 11.31
CA LYS A 44 -7.56 -9.12 10.63
C LYS A 44 -7.76 -8.94 9.13
N LEU A 45 -8.78 -9.57 8.55
CA LEU A 45 -9.16 -9.40 7.15
C LEU A 45 -9.93 -8.09 6.90
N ARG A 46 -10.40 -7.41 7.95
CA ARG A 46 -11.07 -6.11 7.81
C ARG A 46 -10.12 -5.02 7.31
N PRO A 47 -10.58 -4.14 6.40
CA PRO A 47 -9.73 -3.11 5.83
C PRO A 47 -9.46 -1.99 6.84
N VAL A 48 -8.38 -1.25 6.59
CA VAL A 48 -8.17 0.08 7.18
C VAL A 48 -8.84 1.08 6.26
N ARG A 49 -9.72 1.91 6.80
CA ARG A 49 -10.24 3.11 6.15
C ARG A 49 -9.32 4.28 6.44
N ILE A 50 -8.95 4.97 5.38
CA ILE A 50 -8.24 6.25 5.40
C ILE A 50 -9.19 7.26 4.81
N SER A 51 -9.80 8.07 5.67
CA SER A 51 -10.79 9.06 5.26
C SER A 51 -10.18 10.13 4.36
N ALA A 52 -11.01 10.75 3.52
CA ALA A 52 -10.61 11.86 2.68
C ALA A 52 -9.86 12.94 3.50
N GLY A 53 -8.70 13.38 3.00
CA GLY A 53 -7.85 14.39 3.65
C GLY A 53 -7.01 13.91 4.84
N ALA A 54 -7.16 12.67 5.33
CA ALA A 54 -6.52 12.20 6.56
C ALA A 54 -4.98 12.13 6.51
N LEU A 55 -4.37 12.05 5.33
CA LEU A 55 -2.92 11.99 5.17
C LEU A 55 -2.27 13.38 5.14
N GLY A 56 -3.03 14.43 4.79
CA GLY A 56 -2.54 15.79 4.54
C GLY A 56 -2.73 16.25 3.10
N GLU A 57 -2.67 17.55 2.85
CA GLU A 57 -2.81 18.17 1.51
C GLU A 57 -4.09 17.76 0.76
N GLY A 58 -5.16 17.45 1.49
CA GLY A 58 -6.42 16.96 0.90
C GLY A 58 -6.36 15.50 0.42
N LEU A 59 -5.37 14.72 0.85
CA LEU A 59 -5.19 13.32 0.46
C LEU A 59 -5.62 12.33 1.56
N PRO A 60 -6.19 11.17 1.20
CA PRO A 60 -6.70 10.85 -0.14
C PRO A 60 -7.86 11.80 -0.52
N ALA A 61 -8.14 11.97 -1.81
CA ALA A 61 -9.22 12.82 -2.30
C ALA A 61 -10.61 12.24 -2.01
N GLN A 62 -10.69 10.93 -1.78
CA GLN A 62 -11.86 10.17 -1.37
C GLN A 62 -11.44 9.12 -0.35
N ASP A 63 -12.37 8.62 0.46
CA ASP A 63 -12.09 7.53 1.38
C ASP A 63 -11.42 6.36 0.65
N LEU A 64 -10.34 5.86 1.24
CA LEU A 64 -9.54 4.78 0.68
C LEU A 64 -9.59 3.59 1.65
N LEU A 65 -10.07 2.45 1.16
CA LEU A 65 -10.05 1.18 1.89
C LEU A 65 -8.86 0.35 1.41
N VAL A 66 -8.00 -0.05 2.34
CA VAL A 66 -6.81 -0.84 2.02
C VAL A 66 -6.65 -2.00 2.99
N SER A 67 -5.95 -3.04 2.56
CA SER A 67 -5.55 -4.12 3.46
C SER A 67 -4.64 -3.58 4.55
N ARG A 68 -4.65 -4.22 5.72
CA ARG A 68 -3.91 -3.75 6.90
C ARG A 68 -2.40 -3.58 6.65
N GLN A 69 -1.82 -4.41 5.78
CA GLN A 69 -0.39 -4.38 5.48
C GLN A 69 -0.04 -3.54 4.24
N HIS A 70 -1.03 -3.08 3.47
CA HIS A 70 -0.80 -2.19 2.33
C HIS A 70 -0.08 -0.93 2.79
N ARG A 71 1.04 -0.61 2.15
CA ARG A 71 1.84 0.55 2.55
C ARG A 71 1.46 1.82 1.80
N LEU A 72 1.36 2.91 2.55
CA LEU A 72 1.17 4.25 2.01
C LEU A 72 2.48 5.02 2.10
N LEU A 73 2.66 5.93 1.14
CA LEU A 73 3.78 6.86 1.14
C LEU A 73 3.55 7.92 2.22
N VAL A 74 4.47 7.98 3.17
CA VAL A 74 4.62 9.09 4.11
C VAL A 74 5.75 9.96 3.56
N ARG A 75 5.42 11.21 3.25
CA ARG A 75 6.38 12.23 2.79
C ARG A 75 6.38 13.37 3.79
N SER A 76 7.43 13.49 4.61
CA SER A 76 7.47 14.56 5.62
C SER A 76 8.88 14.93 6.10
N PRO A 77 9.05 16.15 6.65
CA PRO A 77 10.28 16.53 7.36
C PRO A 77 10.57 15.66 8.59
N ILE A 78 9.54 15.05 9.18
CA ILE A 78 9.72 14.15 10.34
C ILE A 78 10.36 12.83 9.88
N ALA A 79 9.96 12.31 8.72
CA ALA A 79 10.61 11.15 8.11
C ALA A 79 12.08 11.47 7.80
N LEU A 80 12.37 12.62 7.20
CA LEU A 80 13.74 13.07 6.91
C LEU A 80 14.61 13.09 8.17
N GLN A 81 14.09 13.65 9.27
CA GLN A 81 14.78 13.69 10.57
C GLN A 81 15.03 12.32 11.21
N MET A 82 14.28 11.29 10.81
CA MET A 82 14.34 9.96 11.44
C MET A 82 15.07 8.92 10.61
N PHE A 83 15.02 9.04 9.28
CA PHE A 83 15.43 7.99 8.35
C PHE A 83 16.36 8.52 7.26
N GLU A 84 16.78 9.79 7.34
CA GLU A 84 17.65 10.45 6.34
C GLU A 84 17.03 10.52 4.93
N THR A 85 15.73 10.23 4.82
CA THR A 85 14.91 10.39 3.63
C THR A 85 13.56 10.98 4.02
N SER A 86 13.04 11.90 3.21
CA SER A 86 11.71 12.49 3.41
C SER A 86 10.59 11.51 3.11
N GLU A 87 10.86 10.41 2.40
CA GLU A 87 9.87 9.47 1.89
C GLU A 87 10.08 8.05 2.42
N VAL A 88 9.05 7.53 3.09
CA VAL A 88 9.03 6.17 3.62
C VAL A 88 7.67 5.51 3.38
N LEU A 89 7.65 4.18 3.34
CA LEU A 89 6.42 3.39 3.21
C LEU A 89 6.00 2.81 4.56
N LEU A 90 4.77 3.12 5.01
CA LEU A 90 4.21 2.60 6.27
C LEU A 90 2.96 1.76 6.02
N PRO A 91 2.83 0.57 6.62
CA PRO A 91 1.61 -0.22 6.55
C PRO A 91 0.43 0.55 7.15
N ALA A 92 -0.74 0.50 6.53
CA ALA A 92 -1.95 1.20 6.97
C ALA A 92 -2.29 0.91 8.45
N ILE A 93 -2.06 -0.33 8.92
CA ILE A 93 -2.30 -0.70 10.32
C ILE A 93 -1.44 0.07 11.32
N LYS A 94 -0.28 0.60 10.91
CA LYS A 94 0.58 1.41 11.77
C LYS A 94 0.09 2.85 11.90
N LEU A 95 -0.78 3.29 11.01
CA LEU A 95 -1.32 4.65 10.96
C LEU A 95 -2.59 4.81 11.82
N ILE A 96 -3.19 3.70 12.29
CA ILE A 96 -4.39 3.73 13.12
C ILE A 96 -4.15 4.55 14.40
N GLY A 97 -5.16 5.36 14.74
CA GLY A 97 -5.13 6.27 15.88
C GLY A 97 -4.63 7.67 15.55
N LEU A 98 -4.28 7.91 14.28
CA LEU A 98 -4.35 9.23 13.66
C LEU A 98 -5.81 9.53 13.28
N GLU A 99 -6.14 10.82 13.24
CA GLU A 99 -7.47 11.29 12.88
C GLU A 99 -7.83 10.83 11.46
N GLY A 100 -9.06 10.33 11.27
CA GLY A 100 -9.53 9.81 9.98
C GLY A 100 -8.95 8.46 9.55
N ILE A 101 -8.19 7.75 10.41
CA ILE A 101 -7.61 6.44 10.06
C ILE A 101 -7.99 5.36 11.10
N ALA A 102 -8.82 4.40 10.68
CA ALA A 102 -9.36 3.35 11.57
C ALA A 102 -9.68 2.05 10.82
N ILE A 103 -9.94 0.96 11.55
CA ILE A 103 -10.51 -0.26 10.97
C ILE A 103 -11.96 0.02 10.55
N ALA A 104 -12.34 -0.36 9.34
CA ALA A 104 -13.72 -0.25 8.88
C ALA A 104 -14.55 -1.43 9.43
N GLN A 105 -15.42 -1.13 10.41
CA GLN A 105 -16.30 -2.13 11.04
C GLN A 105 -17.63 -2.29 10.30
N ASP A 106 -18.00 -1.28 9.51
CA ASP A 106 -19.22 -1.10 8.74
C ASP A 106 -19.11 -1.64 7.30
N VAL A 107 -18.16 -2.55 7.06
CA VAL A 107 -17.95 -3.20 5.76
C VAL A 107 -18.35 -4.67 5.89
N ASP A 108 -19.31 -5.07 5.06
CA ASP A 108 -19.85 -6.44 5.00
C ASP A 108 -19.09 -7.33 4.02
N ALA A 109 -18.44 -6.75 3.02
CA ALA A 109 -17.57 -7.46 2.09
C ALA A 109 -16.51 -6.52 1.54
N VAL A 110 -15.35 -7.07 1.18
CA VAL A 110 -14.24 -6.31 0.59
C VAL A 110 -13.52 -7.13 -0.48
N GLU A 111 -13.11 -6.47 -1.55
CA GLU A 111 -12.23 -7.03 -2.55
C GLU A 111 -10.87 -6.32 -2.50
N TYR A 112 -9.81 -7.09 -2.28
CA TYR A 112 -8.45 -6.58 -2.28
C TYR A 112 -7.79 -6.83 -3.62
N SER A 113 -7.47 -5.76 -4.34
CA SER A 113 -6.74 -5.83 -5.61
C SER A 113 -5.25 -5.62 -5.42
N HIS A 114 -4.45 -6.43 -6.09
CA HIS A 114 -2.99 -6.38 -6.07
C HIS A 114 -2.47 -6.24 -7.50
N ILE A 115 -1.66 -5.22 -7.75
CA ILE A 115 -1.00 -5.00 -9.04
C ILE A 115 0.51 -5.15 -8.88
N LEU A 116 1.15 -5.81 -9.82
CA LEU A 116 2.59 -6.05 -9.84
C LEU A 116 3.18 -5.53 -11.15
N PHE A 117 4.33 -4.85 -11.04
CA PHE A 117 5.11 -4.32 -12.16
C PHE A 117 6.48 -5.03 -12.20
N ASP A 118 7.34 -4.66 -13.16
CA ASP A 118 8.72 -5.16 -13.23
C ASP A 118 9.55 -4.79 -12.00
N ARG A 119 9.18 -3.71 -11.33
CA ARG A 119 9.80 -3.20 -10.11
C ARG A 119 8.71 -2.91 -9.10
N HIS A 120 9.09 -2.75 -7.84
CA HIS A 120 8.18 -2.16 -6.88
C HIS A 120 7.96 -0.69 -7.26
N GLU A 121 6.71 -0.31 -7.50
CA GLU A 121 6.30 1.02 -7.94
C GLU A 121 5.41 1.70 -6.90
N ILE A 122 5.38 3.03 -6.91
CA ILE A 122 4.41 3.82 -6.16
C ILE A 122 3.33 4.32 -7.12
N VAL A 123 2.07 4.02 -6.80
CA VAL A 123 0.89 4.33 -7.62
C VAL A 123 -0.07 5.25 -6.88
N CYS A 124 -0.92 5.94 -7.64
CA CYS A 124 -1.93 6.84 -7.09
C CYS A 124 -3.27 6.11 -6.92
N SER A 125 -3.75 6.02 -5.67
CA SER A 125 -5.00 5.38 -5.27
C SER A 125 -5.89 6.41 -4.60
N ASN A 126 -7.00 6.79 -5.23
CA ASN A 126 -7.89 7.87 -4.78
C ASN A 126 -7.14 9.17 -4.44
N GLY A 127 -6.09 9.52 -5.19
CA GLY A 127 -5.25 10.70 -4.95
C GLY A 127 -4.10 10.49 -3.96
N ALA A 128 -4.12 9.43 -3.15
CA ALA A 128 -3.02 9.11 -2.24
C ALA A 128 -1.98 8.19 -2.89
N TRP A 129 -0.70 8.40 -2.57
CA TRP A 129 0.39 7.56 -3.03
C TRP A 129 0.52 6.30 -2.17
N SER A 130 0.50 5.14 -2.80
CA SER A 130 0.61 3.84 -2.14
C SER A 130 1.43 2.87 -2.98
N GLU A 131 1.86 1.77 -2.38
CA GLU A 131 2.67 0.78 -3.08
C GLU A 131 1.89 -0.07 -4.09
N SER A 132 2.59 -0.53 -5.13
CA SER A 132 2.25 -1.77 -5.84
C SER A 132 2.59 -2.99 -4.99
N LEU A 133 2.23 -4.20 -5.42
CA LEU A 133 2.65 -5.43 -4.75
C LEU A 133 4.18 -5.49 -4.71
N PHE A 134 4.73 -5.50 -3.49
CA PHE A 134 6.17 -5.67 -3.26
C PHE A 134 6.48 -7.14 -3.02
N THR A 135 7.28 -7.76 -3.88
CA THR A 135 7.62 -9.19 -3.88
C THR A 135 8.74 -9.55 -2.89
N GLY A 136 8.65 -9.00 -1.67
CA GLY A 136 9.42 -9.42 -0.50
C GLY A 136 9.34 -10.92 -0.20
N PRO A 137 10.22 -11.48 0.66
CA PRO A 137 10.16 -12.88 1.09
C PRO A 137 8.77 -13.33 1.61
N GLU A 138 7.98 -12.39 2.12
CA GLU A 138 6.63 -12.62 2.66
C GLU A 138 5.49 -12.33 1.67
N ALA A 139 5.78 -11.73 0.51
CA ALA A 139 4.76 -11.20 -0.41
C ALA A 139 3.82 -12.26 -0.99
N LEU A 140 4.37 -13.44 -1.25
CA LEU A 140 3.62 -14.58 -1.78
C LEU A 140 2.65 -15.18 -0.75
N GLN A 141 2.76 -14.82 0.53
CA GLN A 141 1.81 -15.23 1.58
C GLN A 141 0.54 -14.37 1.57
N ALA A 142 0.59 -13.17 0.97
CA ALA A 142 -0.54 -12.24 0.95
C ALA A 142 -1.53 -12.51 -0.19
N VAL A 143 -1.15 -13.36 -1.16
CA VAL A 143 -2.00 -13.74 -2.29
C VAL A 143 -2.41 -15.22 -2.17
N PRO A 144 -3.56 -15.62 -2.75
CA PRO A 144 -3.95 -17.03 -2.77
C PRO A 144 -2.86 -17.94 -3.35
N PRO A 145 -2.76 -19.23 -2.94
CA PRO A 145 -1.72 -20.13 -3.43
C PRO A 145 -1.63 -20.24 -4.96
N ALA A 146 -2.77 -20.21 -5.66
CA ALA A 146 -2.81 -20.20 -7.12
C ALA A 146 -2.18 -18.92 -7.72
N SER A 147 -2.49 -17.76 -7.14
CA SER A 147 -1.86 -16.47 -7.51
C SER A 147 -0.38 -16.46 -7.19
N ALA A 148 0.04 -17.03 -6.07
CA ALA A 148 1.46 -17.17 -5.74
C ALA A 148 2.19 -18.03 -6.79
N GLN A 149 1.59 -19.14 -7.24
CA GLN A 149 2.16 -19.97 -8.31
C GLN A 149 2.27 -19.22 -9.64
N GLU A 150 1.26 -18.42 -9.98
CA GLU A 150 1.26 -17.58 -11.17
C GLU A 150 2.36 -16.50 -11.12
N ILE A 151 2.47 -15.77 -10.01
CA ILE A 151 3.52 -14.77 -9.80
C ILE A 151 4.91 -15.41 -9.94
N LYS A 152 5.14 -16.58 -9.32
CA LYS A 152 6.42 -17.30 -9.46
C LYS A 152 6.73 -17.72 -10.89
N LYS A 153 5.71 -18.02 -11.70
CA LYS A 153 5.89 -18.36 -13.12
C LYS A 153 6.22 -17.13 -13.96
N LEU A 154 5.62 -15.99 -13.65
CA LEU A 154 5.86 -14.72 -14.35
C LEU A 154 7.20 -14.08 -13.96
N PHE A 155 7.64 -14.30 -12.72
CA PHE A 155 8.84 -13.73 -12.12
C PHE A 155 9.65 -14.83 -11.40
N PRO A 156 10.28 -15.74 -12.16
CA PRO A 156 11.04 -16.85 -11.59
C PRO A 156 12.19 -16.39 -10.67
N GLU A 157 12.75 -15.20 -10.91
CA GLU A 157 13.83 -14.60 -10.12
C GLU A 157 13.46 -14.41 -8.64
N ILE A 158 12.18 -14.24 -8.31
CA ILE A 158 11.71 -14.12 -6.91
C ILE A 158 11.99 -15.40 -6.10
N CYS A 159 12.11 -16.55 -6.79
CA CYS A 159 12.42 -17.83 -6.16
C CYS A 159 13.92 -18.14 -6.11
N GLU A 160 14.78 -17.29 -6.68
CA GLU A 160 16.22 -17.53 -6.71
C GLU A 160 16.84 -17.33 -5.32
N SER A 161 17.82 -18.19 -5.01
CA SER A 161 18.59 -18.05 -3.75
C SER A 161 19.39 -16.76 -3.79
N GLY A 162 19.08 -15.83 -2.87
CA GLY A 162 19.76 -14.53 -2.77
C GLY A 162 19.06 -13.41 -3.53
N TYR A 163 17.85 -13.63 -4.03
CA TYR A 163 17.00 -12.55 -4.53
C TYR A 163 16.68 -11.56 -3.41
N GLU A 164 17.13 -10.32 -3.58
CA GLU A 164 16.81 -9.21 -2.69
C GLU A 164 15.87 -8.23 -3.41
N PRO A 165 14.56 -8.24 -3.08
CA PRO A 165 13.62 -7.34 -3.71
C PRO A 165 13.89 -5.90 -3.26
N ALA A 166 14.09 -5.02 -4.23
CA ALA A 166 14.29 -3.60 -3.97
C ALA A 166 12.95 -2.87 -3.81
N SER A 167 12.74 -2.20 -2.68
CA SER A 167 11.54 -1.41 -2.47
C SER A 167 11.64 -0.01 -3.10
N ALA A 168 10.53 0.51 -3.63
CA ALA A 168 10.48 1.85 -4.24
C ALA A 168 10.95 2.96 -3.27
N ARG A 169 10.69 2.77 -1.98
CA ARG A 169 11.12 3.65 -0.89
C ARG A 169 11.55 2.85 0.33
N HIS A 170 12.24 3.53 1.24
CA HIS A 170 12.64 2.97 2.52
C HIS A 170 11.40 2.50 3.31
N ILE A 171 11.43 1.23 3.74
CA ILE A 171 10.45 0.67 4.67
C ILE A 171 11.16 0.58 6.03
N PRO A 172 10.70 1.30 7.08
CA PRO A 172 11.37 1.26 8.37
C PRO A 172 11.47 -0.17 8.91
N GLU A 173 12.67 -0.59 9.30
CA GLU A 173 13.01 -1.98 9.65
C GLU A 173 12.18 -2.56 10.80
N THR A 174 11.68 -1.71 11.70
CA THR A 174 10.95 -2.17 12.88
C THR A 174 9.63 -1.44 13.08
N GLY A 175 8.63 -2.18 13.57
CA GLY A 175 7.37 -1.59 14.01
C GLY A 175 7.53 -0.55 15.14
N LYS A 176 8.64 -0.59 15.90
CA LYS A 176 8.96 0.44 16.91
C LYS A 176 9.29 1.78 16.25
N LEU A 177 10.07 1.79 15.17
CA LEU A 177 10.39 3.00 14.42
C LEU A 177 9.13 3.59 13.74
N MET A 178 8.30 2.75 13.13
CA MET A 178 7.03 3.18 12.54
C MET A 178 6.11 3.84 13.57
N ARG A 179 5.93 3.24 14.75
CA ARG A 179 5.15 3.84 15.84
C ARG A 179 5.75 5.17 16.32
N LYS A 180 7.07 5.27 16.39
CA LYS A 180 7.76 6.51 16.78
C LYS A 180 7.51 7.63 15.76
N LEU A 181 7.51 7.31 14.46
CA LEU A 181 7.19 8.26 13.40
C LEU A 181 5.76 8.78 13.57
N VAL A 182 4.78 7.88 13.64
CA VAL A 182 3.36 8.21 13.81
C VAL A 182 3.12 9.02 15.09
N ALA A 183 3.74 8.65 16.21
CA ALA A 183 3.65 9.39 17.47
C ALA A 183 4.23 10.81 17.35
N ARG A 184 5.31 11.02 16.58
CA ARG A 184 5.87 12.36 16.34
C ARG A 184 4.96 13.21 15.48
N HIS A 185 4.34 12.64 14.44
CA HIS A 185 3.32 13.32 13.64
C HIS A 185 2.15 13.78 14.50
N LYS A 186 1.59 12.86 15.31
CA LYS A 186 0.51 13.16 16.25
C LYS A 186 0.89 14.24 17.26
N LYS A 187 2.05 14.11 17.92
CA LYS A 187 2.53 15.07 18.93
C LYS A 187 2.75 16.46 18.35
N LYS A 188 3.25 16.56 17.11
CA LYS A 188 3.55 17.84 16.45
C LYS A 188 2.37 18.40 15.66
N ASN A 189 1.25 17.69 15.60
CA ASN A 189 0.11 17.99 14.74
C ASN A 189 0.55 18.28 13.29
N LYS A 190 1.33 17.37 12.70
CA LYS A 190 1.84 17.49 11.33
C LYS A 190 1.29 16.38 10.44
N PRO A 191 0.88 16.69 9.19
CA PRO A 191 0.37 15.70 8.25
C PRO A 191 1.43 14.65 7.91
N LEU A 192 0.99 13.47 7.47
CA LEU A 192 1.87 12.39 7.00
C LEU A 192 2.43 12.66 5.60
N TYR A 193 1.76 13.48 4.82
CA TYR A 193 2.15 13.86 3.48
C TYR A 193 2.21 15.38 3.34
N THR A 194 3.33 15.90 2.84
CA THR A 194 3.52 17.30 2.43
C THR A 194 4.11 17.37 1.02
N ILE A 195 3.72 18.37 0.23
CA ILE A 195 4.24 18.60 -1.12
C ILE A 195 5.63 19.28 -1.08
N HIS A 196 5.98 19.89 0.06
CA HIS A 196 7.21 20.65 0.31
C HIS A 196 8.09 19.98 1.37
#